data_AF-A0AAX3YLZ9-F1
#
_entry.id   AF-A0AAX3YLZ9-F1
#
_cell.length_a   1.000
_cell.length_b   1.000
_cell.length_c   1.000
_cell.angle_alpha   90.00
_cell.angle_beta   90.00
_cell.angle_gamma   90.00
#
_symmetry.space_group_name_H-M   'P 1'
#
loop_
_entity.id
_entity.type
_entity.pdbx_description
1 polymer ?
#
loop_
_entity_poly.entity_id
_entity_poly.type
_entity_poly.pdbx_seq_one_letter_code
_entity_poly.pdbx_strand_id
1 'polypeptide(L)'
;MRFRTTIELGGKTATGFRIPENRAGAGVAAGDEVDVDVELDTEPRFVTVPPDFAEALGRQPDARRAFDALSYSNQRRHLLSVEGAKTDETRQRRIGKAVDALRHG
;
A
#
# COMPACT_ATOMS: atom_id res chain seq x y z
N MET A 1 15.80 10.35 -15.35
CA MET A 1 14.34 10.18 -15.11
C MET A 1 14.08 10.31 -13.61
N ARG A 2 13.03 11.03 -13.18
CA ARG A 2 12.65 11.12 -11.76
C ARG A 2 11.31 10.41 -11.55
N PHE A 3 11.22 9.56 -10.54
CA PHE A 3 9.97 8.89 -10.15
C PHE A 3 9.96 8.60 -8.65
N ARG A 4 8.77 8.41 -8.10
CA ARG A 4 8.57 7.99 -6.71
C ARG A 4 8.41 6.47 -6.66
N THR A 5 9.15 5.82 -5.78
CA THR A 5 9.07 4.36 -5.59
C THR A 5 9.18 4.00 -4.11
N THR A 6 8.98 2.71 -3.81
CA THR A 6 9.21 2.17 -2.47
C THR A 6 10.46 1.31 -2.52
N ILE A 7 11.36 1.52 -1.57
CA ILE A 7 12.52 0.66 -1.37
C ILE A 7 12.04 -0.66 -0.75
N GLU A 8 12.28 -1.75 -1.47
CA GLU A 8 11.95 -3.11 -1.06
C GLU A 8 13.19 -3.78 -0.46
N LEU A 9 13.02 -4.38 0.73
CA LEU A 9 14.06 -5.15 1.39
C LEU A 9 13.89 -6.62 1.01
N GLY A 10 14.85 -7.15 0.26
CA GLY A 10 14.88 -8.55 -0.22
C GLY A 10 15.63 -9.53 0.70
N GLY A 11 16.03 -9.10 1.89
CA GLY A 11 16.87 -9.87 2.82
C GLY A 11 17.85 -8.98 3.57
N LYS A 12 18.93 -9.56 4.12
CA LYS A 12 19.89 -8.84 4.97
C LYS A 12 20.73 -7.78 4.24
N THR A 13 20.93 -7.91 2.93
CA THR A 13 21.80 -7.02 2.14
C THR A 13 21.22 -6.59 0.79
N ALA A 14 20.13 -7.21 0.33
CA ALA A 14 19.50 -6.85 -0.94
C ALA A 14 18.45 -5.77 -0.71
N THR A 15 18.74 -4.57 -1.22
CA THR A 15 17.80 -3.44 -1.26
C THR A 15 17.51 -3.13 -2.72
N GLY A 16 16.24 -3.13 -3.11
CA GLY A 16 15.83 -2.90 -4.48
C GLY A 16 14.62 -1.96 -4.55
N PHE A 17 14.21 -1.64 -5.77
CA PHE A 17 12.97 -0.94 -6.03
C PHE A 17 12.41 -1.36 -7.38
N ARG A 18 11.11 -1.22 -7.55
CA ARG A 18 10.50 -1.46 -8.86
C ARG A 18 10.91 -0.37 -9.85
N ILE A 19 11.51 -0.77 -10.96
CA ILE A 19 11.74 0.12 -12.11
C ILE A 19 10.39 0.39 -12.79
N PRO A 20 10.00 1.66 -12.99
CA PRO A 20 8.75 2.00 -13.66
C PRO A 20 8.74 1.55 -15.13
N GLU A 21 7.56 1.20 -15.64
CA GLU A 21 7.38 0.68 -17.01
C GLU A 21 7.87 1.65 -18.11
N ASN A 22 7.91 2.95 -17.81
CA ASN A 22 8.44 3.98 -18.71
C ASN A 22 9.99 4.08 -18.70
N ARG A 23 10.71 2.97 -18.56
CA ARG A 23 12.19 2.94 -18.62
C ARG A 23 12.75 3.43 -19.97
N ALA A 24 11.97 3.29 -21.05
CA ALA A 24 12.37 3.72 -22.39
C ALA A 24 12.67 5.23 -22.46
N GLY A 25 11.95 6.05 -21.69
CA GLY A 25 12.22 7.48 -21.59
C GLY A 25 13.51 7.84 -20.84
N ALA A 26 14.13 6.88 -20.15
CA ALA A 26 15.38 7.06 -19.42
C ALA A 26 16.63 6.54 -20.17
N GLY A 27 16.45 5.80 -21.27
CA GLY A 27 17.55 5.22 -22.04
C GLY A 27 18.28 4.06 -21.35
N VAL A 28 17.67 3.43 -20.35
CA VAL A 28 18.27 2.34 -19.56
C VAL A 28 17.70 0.98 -19.97
N ALA A 29 18.57 0.01 -20.24
CA ALA A 29 18.24 -1.37 -20.59
C ALA A 29 18.47 -2.34 -19.41
N ALA A 30 17.95 -3.56 -19.54
CA ALA A 30 18.21 -4.60 -18.56
C ALA A 30 19.68 -5.06 -18.67
N GLY A 31 20.39 -5.08 -17.54
CA GLY A 31 21.83 -5.41 -17.48
C GLY A 31 22.74 -4.20 -17.37
N ASP A 32 22.20 -2.98 -17.54
CA ASP A 32 22.97 -1.75 -17.37
C ASP A 32 23.27 -1.49 -15.88
N GLU A 33 24.49 -1.05 -15.61
CA GLU A 33 24.87 -0.44 -14.34
C GLU A 33 24.66 1.07 -14.44
N VAL A 34 23.93 1.64 -13.48
CA VAL A 34 23.56 3.06 -13.48
C VAL A 34 23.71 3.65 -12.09
N ASP A 35 24.21 4.88 -12.02
CA ASP A 35 24.19 5.69 -10.80
C ASP A 35 22.80 6.32 -10.62
N VAL A 36 22.28 6.26 -9.39
CA VAL A 36 20.98 6.85 -9.03
C VAL A 36 21.08 7.67 -7.75
N ASP A 37 20.47 8.85 -7.77
CA ASP A 37 20.27 9.66 -6.57
C ASP A 37 18.94 9.30 -5.90
N VAL A 38 18.98 9.06 -4.58
CA VAL A 38 17.81 8.70 -3.78
C VAL A 38 17.55 9.78 -2.73
N GLU A 39 16.38 10.38 -2.79
CA GLU A 39 15.89 11.34 -1.79
C GLU A 39 14.77 10.71 -0.96
N LEU A 40 14.78 10.94 0.36
CA LEU A 40 13.70 10.50 1.23
C LEU A 40 12.42 11.28 0.91
N ASP A 41 11.39 10.55 0.50
CA ASP A 41 10.05 11.09 0.28
C ASP A 41 9.36 11.36 1.64
N THR A 42 9.36 12.63 2.06
CA THR A 42 8.72 13.08 3.31
C THR A 42 7.29 13.57 3.12
N GLU A 43 6.76 13.51 1.89
CA GLU A 43 5.38 13.91 1.63
C GLU A 43 4.39 13.00 2.38
N PRO A 44 3.36 13.60 3.02
CA PRO A 44 2.31 12.82 3.68
C PRO A 44 1.61 11.88 2.71
N ARG A 45 1.52 10.60 3.08
CA ARG A 45 0.76 9.60 2.33
C ARG A 45 -0.54 9.33 3.06
N PHE A 46 -1.65 9.69 2.43
CA PHE A 46 -2.99 9.37 2.92
C PHE A 46 -3.56 8.22 2.11
N VAL A 47 -4.27 7.32 2.79
CA VAL A 47 -5.10 6.33 2.11
C VAL A 47 -6.51 6.88 1.97
N THR A 48 -7.09 6.76 0.78
CA THR A 48 -8.52 7.01 0.59
C THR A 48 -9.27 5.76 1.01
N VAL A 49 -10.04 5.83 2.09
CA VAL A 49 -10.87 4.72 2.55
C VAL A 49 -12.17 4.69 1.74
N PRO A 50 -12.50 3.59 1.02
CA PRO A 50 -13.74 3.45 0.30
C PRO A 50 -14.97 3.61 1.22
N PRO A 51 -16.08 4.19 0.74
CA PRO A 51 -17.24 4.49 1.57
C PRO A 51 -17.80 3.29 2.34
N ASP A 52 -17.85 2.12 1.70
CA ASP A 52 -18.36 0.88 2.28
C ASP A 52 -17.45 0.34 3.40
N PHE A 53 -16.13 0.49 3.25
CA PHE A 53 -15.20 0.15 4.32
C PHE A 53 -15.26 1.17 5.47
N ALA A 54 -15.41 2.46 5.15
CA ALA A 54 -15.58 3.51 6.15
C ALA A 54 -16.85 3.30 6.99
N GLU A 55 -17.95 2.90 6.36
CA GLU A 55 -19.20 2.53 7.03
C GLU A 55 -19.01 1.33 7.96
N ALA A 56 -18.33 0.28 7.49
CA ALA A 56 -18.04 -0.90 8.31
C ALA A 56 -17.16 -0.58 9.52
N LEU A 57 -16.15 0.28 9.36
CA LEU A 57 -15.32 0.78 10.47
C LEU A 57 -16.15 1.67 11.41
N GLY A 58 -17.06 2.50 10.89
CA GLY A 58 -17.93 3.37 11.68
C GLY A 58 -18.88 2.60 12.61
N ARG A 59 -19.25 1.37 12.25
CA ARG A 59 -20.04 0.47 13.10
C ARG A 59 -19.22 -0.16 14.24
N GLN A 60 -17.90 -0.03 14.22
CA GLN A 60 -16.99 -0.68 15.17
C GLN A 60 -15.91 0.32 15.65
N PRO A 61 -16.21 1.14 16.69
CA PRO A 61 -15.30 2.19 17.15
C PRO A 61 -13.88 1.71 17.52
N ASP A 62 -13.77 0.48 18.04
CA ASP A 62 -12.47 -0.13 18.35
C ASP A 62 -11.66 -0.42 17.09
N ALA A 63 -12.30 -1.00 16.07
CA ALA A 63 -11.67 -1.26 14.77
C ALA A 63 -11.25 0.05 14.09
N ARG A 64 -12.08 1.10 14.20
CA ARG A 64 -11.77 2.42 13.65
C ARG A 64 -10.53 3.02 14.29
N ARG A 65 -10.46 3.01 15.63
CA ARG A 65 -9.27 3.50 16.36
C ARG A 65 -8.02 2.71 16.00
N ALA A 66 -8.12 1.39 15.93
CA ALA A 66 -7.00 0.53 15.52
C ALA A 66 -6.52 0.88 14.10
N PHE A 67 -7.44 1.04 13.15
CA PHE A 67 -7.11 1.43 11.77
C PHE A 67 -6.44 2.80 11.68
N ASP A 68 -6.99 3.80 12.38
CA ASP A 68 -6.46 5.16 12.38
C ASP A 68 -5.05 5.24 13.01
N ALA A 69 -4.70 4.31 13.90
CA ALA A 69 -3.36 4.19 14.51
C ALA A 69 -2.33 3.45 13.65
N LEU A 70 -2.75 2.76 12.58
CA LEU A 70 -1.83 2.03 11.69
C LEU A 70 -0.97 2.98 10.85
N SER A 71 0.26 2.55 10.55
CA SER A 71 1.08 3.21 9.53
C SER A 71 0.41 3.15 8.15
N TYR A 72 0.72 4.11 7.27
CA TYR A 72 0.22 4.16 5.89
C TYR A 72 0.31 2.81 5.17
N SER A 73 1.46 2.13 5.27
CA SER A 73 1.68 0.83 4.62
C SER A 73 0.76 -0.26 5.16
N ASN A 74 0.49 -0.24 6.47
CA ASN A 74 -0.44 -1.19 7.08
C ASN A 74 -1.89 -0.86 6.70
N GLN A 75 -2.32 0.41 6.73
CA GLN A 75 -3.65 0.81 6.26
C GLN A 75 -3.87 0.41 4.78
N ARG A 76 -2.88 0.67 3.92
CA ARG A 76 -2.89 0.32 2.51
C ARG A 76 -3.00 -1.19 2.29
N ARG A 77 -2.41 -2.02 3.15
CA ARG A 77 -2.53 -3.49 3.06
C ARG A 77 -3.98 -3.96 3.19
N HIS A 78 -4.75 -3.38 4.11
CA HIS A 78 -6.18 -3.69 4.26
C HIS A 78 -6.97 -3.26 3.03
N LEU A 79 -6.69 -2.07 2.50
CA LEU A 79 -7.38 -1.51 1.34
C LEU A 79 -7.15 -2.29 0.05
N LEU A 80 -5.90 -2.68 -0.24
CA LEU A 80 -5.58 -3.46 -1.44
C LEU A 80 -6.35 -4.79 -1.49
N SER A 81 -6.61 -5.39 -0.33
CA SER A 81 -7.45 -6.59 -0.25
C SER A 81 -8.88 -6.30 -0.71
N VAL A 82 -9.47 -5.21 -0.24
CA VAL A 82 -10.84 -4.79 -0.54
C VAL A 82 -10.99 -4.34 -2.00
N GLU A 83 -10.05 -3.52 -2.50
CA GLU A 83 -10.03 -3.00 -3.88
C GLU A 83 -9.82 -4.10 -4.93
N GLY A 84 -9.02 -5.11 -4.62
CA GLY A 84 -8.80 -6.25 -5.52
C GLY A 84 -9.97 -7.22 -5.63
N ALA A 85 -11.15 -6.92 -5.08
CA ALA A 85 -12.34 -7.76 -5.18
C ALA A 85 -13.13 -7.44 -6.46
N LYS A 86 -13.42 -8.47 -7.26
CA LYS A 86 -14.17 -8.32 -8.53
C LYS A 86 -15.69 -8.41 -8.36
N THR A 87 -16.16 -8.93 -7.22
CA THR A 87 -17.58 -9.07 -6.91
C THR A 87 -17.89 -8.38 -5.58
N ASP A 88 -19.09 -7.81 -5.48
CA ASP A 88 -19.54 -7.13 -4.26
C ASP A 88 -19.56 -8.09 -3.06
N GLU A 89 -19.96 -9.34 -3.26
CA GLU A 89 -19.92 -10.36 -2.21
C GLU A 89 -18.50 -10.58 -1.67
N THR A 90 -17.51 -10.73 -2.55
CA THR A 90 -16.10 -10.89 -2.15
C THR A 90 -15.61 -9.64 -1.42
N ARG A 91 -16.03 -8.46 -1.90
CA ARG A 91 -15.67 -7.19 -1.30
C ARG A 91 -16.19 -7.08 0.13
N GLN A 92 -17.47 -7.35 0.35
CA GLN A 92 -18.09 -7.33 1.68
C GLN A 92 -17.46 -8.35 2.62
N ARG A 93 -17.18 -9.57 2.14
CA ARG A 93 -16.47 -10.59 2.93
C ARG A 93 -15.08 -10.14 3.36
N ARG A 94 -14.33 -9.49 2.46
CA ARG A 94 -12.98 -8.97 2.77
C ARG A 94 -13.03 -7.78 3.72
N ILE A 95 -14.04 -6.91 3.61
CA ILE A 95 -14.29 -5.82 4.57
C ILE A 95 -14.55 -6.39 5.96
N GLY A 96 -15.47 -7.35 6.09
CA GLY A 96 -15.76 -8.00 7.38
C GLY A 96 -14.49 -8.60 8.00
N LYS A 97 -13.72 -9.36 7.22
CA LYS A 97 -12.44 -9.94 7.67
C LYS A 97 -11.42 -8.87 8.10
N ALA A 98 -11.35 -7.75 7.38
CA ALA A 98 -10.44 -6.66 7.74
C ALA A 98 -10.86 -6.00 9.06
N VAL A 99 -12.15 -5.73 9.25
CA VAL A 99 -12.69 -5.19 10.50
C VAL A 99 -12.46 -6.14 11.67
N ASP A 100 -12.71 -7.44 11.49
CA ASP A 100 -12.46 -8.43 12.55
C ASP A 100 -10.97 -8.52 12.91
N ALA A 101 -10.07 -8.49 11.93
CA ALA A 101 -8.63 -8.47 12.18
C ALA A 101 -8.19 -7.22 12.97
N LEU A 102 -8.82 -6.06 12.71
CA LEU A 102 -8.54 -4.81 13.44
C LEU A 102 -9.08 -4.81 14.86
N ARG A 103 -10.12 -5.59 15.16
CA ARG A 103 -10.70 -5.73 16.52
C ARG A 103 -9.88 -6.66 17.42
N HIS A 104 -9.15 -7.59 16.82
CA HIS A 104 -8.42 -8.64 17.53
C HIS A 104 -6.90 -8.52 17.41
N GLY A 105 -6.40 -7.43 16.83
CA GLY A 105 -4.99 -7.14 16.61
C GLY A 105 -4.36 -6.23 17.66
#